data_AF-A0A935SM33-F1
#
_entry.id   AF-A0A935SM33-F1
#
_cell.length_a   1.000
_cell.length_b   1.000
_cell.length_c   1.000
_cell.angle_alpha   90.00
_cell.angle_beta   90.00
_cell.angle_gamma   90.00
#
_symmetry.space_group_name_H-M   'P 1'
#
loop_
_entity.id
_entity.type
_entity.pdbx_description
1 polymer ?
#
loop_
_entity_poly.entity_id
_entity_poly.type
_entity_poly.pdbx_seq_one_letter_code
_entity_poly.pdbx_strand_id
1 'polypeptide(L)' 'MNKIILVAFFVFITNCLSAQELTAQVSVSASRVANNVNRNAFVTLQTALNNFLNNRKWTADNFSVNEKIECNFF' A
#
# COMPACT_ATOMS: atom_id res chain seq x y z
N MET A 1 20.85 23.02 -17.80
CA MET A 1 19.66 22.77 -18.64
C MET A 1 19.25 21.29 -18.66
N ASN A 2 20.14 20.34 -18.99
CA ASN A 2 19.80 18.91 -19.10
C ASN A 2 19.24 18.29 -17.80
N LYS A 3 19.72 18.72 -16.62
CA LYS A 3 19.21 18.26 -15.33
C LYS A 3 17.76 18.68 -15.05
N ILE A 4 17.37 19.88 -15.49
CA ILE A 4 16.00 20.40 -15.33
C ILE A 4 15.03 19.63 -16.22
N ILE A 5 15.46 19.31 -17.45
CA ILE A 5 14.68 18.49 -18.39
C ILE A 5 14.45 17.08 -17.82
N LEU A 6 15.48 16.47 -17.23
CA LEU A 6 15.39 15.16 -16.57
C LEU A 6 14.41 15.16 -15.39
N VAL A 7 14.43 16.20 -14.55
CA VAL A 7 13.50 16.34 -13.43
C VAL A 7 12.07 16.54 -13.93
N ALA A 8 11.87 17.40 -14.93
CA ALA A 8 10.55 17.63 -15.53
C ALA A 8 9.96 16.35 -16.15
N PHE A 9 10.80 15.55 -16.81
CA PHE A 9 10.41 14.25 -17.37
C PHE A 9 9.97 13.25 -16.30
N PHE A 10 10.70 13.16 -15.19
CA PHE A 10 10.33 12.28 -14.06
C PHE A 10 9.00 12.69 -13.42
N VAL A 11 8.77 14.00 -13.24
CA VAL A 11 7.49 14.52 -12.72
C VAL A 11 6.33 14.19 -13.67
N PHE A 12 6.54 14.27 -14.98
CA PHE A 12 5.51 13.95 -15.97
C PHE A 12 5.10 12.47 -15.94
N ILE A 13 6.06 11.54 -15.79
CA ILE A 13 5.79 10.09 -15.73
C ILE A 13 4.89 9.72 -14.54
N THR A 14 5.06 10.37 -13.38
CA THR A 14 4.26 10.05 -12.19
C THR A 14 2.76 10.33 -12.36
N ASN A 15 2.38 11.20 -13.31
CA ASN A 15 0.98 11.53 -13.60
C ASN A 15 0.29 10.49 -14.51
N CYS A 16 1.05 9.59 -15.13
CA CYS A 16 0.51 8.51 -15.98
C CYS A 16 0.22 7.22 -15.21
N LEU A 17 0.50 7.18 -13.91
CA LEU A 17 0.16 6.04 -13.07
C LEU A 17 -1.35 6.08 -12.77
N SER A 18 -2.14 5.45 -13.64
CA SER A 18 -3.48 5.01 -13.26
C SER A 18 -3.33 4.10 -12.04
N ALA A 19 -4.15 4.31 -11.01
CA ALA A 19 -4.22 3.38 -9.90
C ALA A 19 -4.35 1.95 -10.46
N GLN A 20 -3.65 0.99 -9.85
CA GLN A 20 -3.68 -0.43 -10.19
C GLN A 20 -4.28 -1.19 -9.00
N GLU A 21 -4.81 -2.39 -9.25
CA GLU A 21 -5.21 -3.27 -8.17
C GLU A 21 -3.99 -3.84 -7.45
N LEU A 22 -4.15 -4.10 -6.16
CA LEU A 22 -3.06 -4.54 -5.29
C LEU A 22 -3.46 -5.74 -4.45
N THR A 23 -2.44 -6.50 -4.07
CA THR A 23 -2.46 -7.50 -3.01
C THR A 23 -1.43 -7.04 -1.98
N ALA A 24 -1.87 -6.68 -0.78
CA ALA A 24 -1.02 -6.17 0.27
C ALA A 24 -0.95 -7.12 1.47
N GLN A 25 0.24 -7.27 2.04
CA GLN A 25 0.47 -7.86 3.34
C GLN A 25 0.92 -6.77 4.32
N VAL A 26 0.15 -6.58 5.39
CA VAL A 26 0.48 -5.63 6.46
C VAL A 26 0.86 -6.40 7.72
N SER A 27 1.98 -6.02 8.33
CA SER A 27 2.42 -6.45 9.66
C SER A 27 2.49 -5.25 10.60
N VAL A 28 1.95 -5.39 11.82
CA VAL A 28 1.95 -4.32 12.83
C VAL A 28 2.82 -4.75 14.00
N SER A 29 3.99 -4.13 14.14
CA SER A 29 4.88 -4.34 15.29
C SER A 29 4.58 -3.35 16.41
N ALA A 30 4.06 -3.87 17.53
CA ALA A 30 3.84 -3.10 18.77
C ALA A 30 4.92 -3.36 19.84
N SER A 31 6.10 -3.81 19.42
CA SER A 31 7.22 -4.20 20.31
C SER A 31 7.70 -3.08 21.24
N ARG A 32 7.60 -1.81 20.80
CA ARG A 32 8.01 -0.62 21.57
C ARG A 32 6.87 0.06 22.33
N VAL A 33 5.66 -0.52 22.30
CA VAL A 33 4.49 0.04 23.00
C VAL A 33 4.50 -0.43 24.46
N ALA A 34 4.16 0.48 25.39
CA ALA A 34 4.08 0.17 26.81
C ALA A 34 3.08 -0.97 27.10
N ASN A 35 3.36 -1.79 28.11
CA ASN A 35 2.56 -2.98 28.47
C ASN A 35 1.13 -2.66 28.94
N ASN A 36 0.87 -1.42 29.30
CA ASN A 36 -0.43 -0.90 29.74
C ASN A 36 -1.39 -0.56 28.59
N VAL A 37 -1.07 -0.97 27.36
CA VAL A 37 -1.93 -0.81 26.17
C VAL A 37 -2.51 -2.16 25.75
N ASN A 38 -3.76 -2.16 25.30
CA ASN A 38 -4.43 -3.37 24.81
C ASN A 38 -3.75 -3.90 23.54
N ARG A 39 -2.98 -4.98 23.66
CA ARG A 39 -2.27 -5.60 22.53
C ARG A 39 -3.21 -6.14 21.44
N ASN A 40 -4.43 -6.54 21.80
CA ASN A 40 -5.41 -7.03 20.83
C ASN A 40 -5.80 -5.95 19.81
N ALA A 41 -5.72 -4.67 20.19
CA ALA A 41 -6.01 -3.57 19.27
C ALA A 41 -5.07 -3.56 18.05
N PHE A 42 -3.80 -3.94 18.22
CA PHE A 42 -2.83 -4.01 17.12
C PHE A 42 -3.09 -5.20 16.19
N VAL A 43 -3.51 -6.34 16.74
CA VAL A 43 -3.93 -7.50 15.94
C VAL A 43 -5.18 -7.15 15.13
N THR A 44 -6.17 -6.54 15.77
CA THR A 44 -7.39 -6.06 15.10
C THR A 44 -7.05 -5.03 14.01
N LEU A 45 -6.14 -4.10 14.29
CA LEU A 45 -5.66 -3.11 13.31
C LEU A 45 -5.00 -3.79 12.11
N GLN A 46 -4.11 -4.75 12.35
CA GLN A 46 -3.45 -5.50 11.28
C GLN A 46 -4.48 -6.22 10.39
N THR A 47 -5.44 -6.91 10.98
CA THR A 47 -6.53 -7.57 10.24
C THR A 47 -7.38 -6.57 9.47
N ALA A 48 -7.74 -5.44 10.10
CA ALA A 48 -8.52 -4.38 9.45
C ALA A 48 -7.79 -3.78 8.25
N LEU A 49 -6.49 -3.52 8.36
CA LEU A 49 -5.67 -2.98 7.28
C LEU A 49 -5.53 -3.98 6.12
N ASN A 50 -5.24 -5.25 6.41
CA ASN A 50 -5.18 -6.28 5.37
C ASN A 50 -6.53 -6.42 4.65
N ASN A 51 -7.65 -6.43 5.38
CA ASN A 51 -8.98 -6.50 4.77
C ASN A 51 -9.30 -5.26 3.94
N PHE A 52 -8.99 -4.08 4.45
CA PHE A 52 -9.25 -2.81 3.77
C PHE A 52 -8.49 -2.72 2.44
N LEU A 53 -7.21 -3.12 2.42
CA LEU A 53 -6.38 -3.04 1.23
C LEU A 53 -6.78 -4.06 0.17
N ASN A 54 -7.05 -5.31 0.57
CA ASN A 54 -7.25 -6.42 -0.37
C ASN A 54 -8.70 -6.59 -0.87
N ASN A 55 -9.69 -6.15 -0.09
CA ASN A 55 -11.11 -6.31 -0.46
C ASN A 55 -11.72 -5.04 -1.08
N ARG A 56 -10.91 -3.98 -1.25
CA ARG A 56 -11.32 -2.76 -1.94
C ARG A 56 -10.95 -2.86 -3.41
N LYS A 57 -11.87 -2.45 -4.27
CA LYS A 57 -11.58 -2.19 -5.69
C LYS A 57 -11.00 -0.79 -5.82
N TRP A 58 -9.76 -0.68 -6.28
CA TRP A 58 -9.03 0.58 -6.42
C TRP A 58 -9.24 1.23 -7.79
N THR A 59 -9.70 0.44 -8.75
CA THR A 59 -9.87 0.82 -10.16
C THR A 59 -11.24 0.38 -10.68
N ALA A 60 -11.61 0.79 -11.91
CA ALA A 60 -12.84 0.29 -12.53
C ALA A 60 -12.64 -1.08 -13.20
N ASP A 61 -11.41 -1.42 -13.57
CA ASP A 61 -11.09 -2.59 -14.37
C ASP A 61 -11.05 -3.87 -13.54
N ASN A 62 -11.10 -5.03 -14.21
CA ASN A 62 -10.99 -6.32 -13.56
C ASN A 62 -9.61 -6.91 -13.86
N PHE A 63 -8.86 -7.22 -12.81
CA PHE A 63 -7.52 -7.77 -12.89
C PHE A 63 -7.50 -9.21 -12.38
N SER A 64 -6.71 -10.05 -13.04
CA SER A 64 -6.36 -11.37 -12.56
C SER A 64 -5.42 -11.25 -11.36
N VAL A 65 -5.35 -12.29 -10.52
CA VAL A 65 -4.54 -12.25 -9.28
C VAL A 65 -3.06 -11.96 -9.58
N ASN A 66 -2.53 -12.49 -10.69
CA ASN A 66 -1.14 -12.29 -11.14
C ASN A 66 -0.85 -10.91 -11.75
N GLU A 67 -1.87 -10.09 -12.01
CA GLU A 67 -1.72 -8.72 -12.52
C GLU A 67 -1.72 -7.68 -11.38
N LYS A 68 -2.15 -8.08 -10.18
CA LYS A 68 -2.15 -7.20 -9.01
C LYS A 68 -0.73 -6.96 -8.55
N ILE A 69 -0.44 -5.73 -8.13
CA ILE A 69 0.86 -5.42 -7.51
C ILE A 69 0.92 -6.07 -6.12
N GLU A 70 1.98 -6.83 -5.86
CA GLU A 70 2.29 -7.34 -4.53
C GLU A 70 2.99 -6.25 -3.69
N CYS A 71 2.38 -5.91 -2.56
CA CYS A 71 2.87 -4.90 -1.62
C CYS A 71 3.11 -5.52 -0.24
N ASN A 72 4.22 -5.16 0.40
CA ASN A 72 4.51 -5.61 1.76
C ASN A 72 4.82 -4.41 2.67
N PHE A 73 4.11 -4.30 3.79
CA PHE A 73 4.28 -3.26 4.81
C PHE A 73 4.64 -3.93 6.14
N PHE A 74 5.87 -3.70 6.62
CA PHE A 74 6.43 -4.30 7.85
C PHE A 74 6.80 -3.24 8.88
#